data_AF-A0A077Z7D3-F1
#
_entry.id   AF-A0A077Z7D3-F1
#
_cell.length_a   1.000
_cell.length_b   1.000
_cell.length_c   1.000
_cell.angle_alpha   90.00
_cell.angle_beta   90.00
_cell.angle_gamma   90.00
#
_symmetry.space_group_name_H-M   'P 1'
#
loop_
_entity.id
_entity.type
_entity.pdbx_description
1 polymer ?
#
loop_
_entity_poly.entity_id
_entity_poly.type
_entity_poly.pdbx_seq_one_letter_code
_entity_poly.pdbx_strand_id
1 'polypeptide(L)'
;MDAQQAADLSDKMSMEKDPKPSCLFRFDYLEKALSQLFRIYSTVVSRHPWPFILVPVLLTSIFSIGLLHKNVVIDAIYLYTPLDGTSKYEQRVFEETWPLTDGTFQPGRTILLKRQSQVIVSAKDKGNVLRPVISKAVLRLNDFIMNDVYVSDFAFITVSSLIRC
;
A
#
# COMPACT_ATOMS: atom_id res chain seq x y z
N MET A 1 51.14 61.39 -23.62
CA MET A 1 49.67 61.25 -23.69
C MET A 1 49.38 59.75 -23.57
N ASP A 2 49.61 59.13 -22.40
CA ASP A 2 49.74 57.64 -22.39
C ASP A 2 49.09 56.93 -21.19
N ALA A 3 48.54 57.65 -20.21
CA ALA A 3 47.85 57.04 -19.06
C ALA A 3 46.31 57.14 -19.15
N GLN A 4 45.78 58.29 -19.59
CA GLN A 4 44.33 58.50 -19.65
C GLN A 4 43.64 57.63 -20.72
N GLN A 5 44.32 57.30 -21.82
CA GLN A 5 43.71 56.51 -22.90
C GLN A 5 43.55 55.02 -22.53
N ALA A 6 44.43 54.47 -21.69
CA ALA A 6 44.29 53.11 -21.19
C ALA A 6 43.13 52.98 -20.18
N ALA A 7 42.91 54.01 -19.36
CA ALA A 7 41.77 54.06 -18.45
C ALA A 7 40.43 54.14 -19.21
N ASP A 8 40.33 55.02 -20.22
CA ASP A 8 39.11 55.14 -21.05
C ASP A 8 38.78 53.83 -21.81
N LEU A 9 39.80 53.10 -22.28
CA LEU A 9 39.60 51.81 -22.94
C LEU A 9 39.12 50.73 -21.96
N SER A 10 39.61 50.71 -20.72
CA SER A 10 39.14 49.79 -19.68
C SER A 10 37.70 50.08 -19.26
N ASP A 11 37.31 51.36 -19.18
CA ASP A 11 35.93 51.77 -18.92
C ASP A 11 35.00 51.39 -20.09
N LYS A 12 35.43 51.60 -21.34
CA LYS A 12 34.66 51.18 -22.53
C LYS A 12 34.47 49.66 -22.59
N MET A 13 35.49 48.86 -22.27
CA MET A 13 35.37 47.39 -22.26
C MET A 13 34.42 46.89 -21.17
N SER A 14 34.30 47.64 -20.06
CA SER A 14 33.37 47.31 -18.97
C SER A 14 31.91 47.61 -19.32
N MET A 15 31.65 48.49 -20.29
CA MET A 15 30.30 48.81 -20.76
C MET A 15 29.76 47.83 -21.81
N GLU A 16 30.62 47.08 -22.51
CA GLU A 16 30.22 46.02 -23.47
C GLU A 16 29.78 44.72 -22.73
N LYS A 17 29.25 44.84 -21.51
CA LYS A 17 28.74 43.72 -20.74
C LYS A 17 27.44 43.22 -21.38
N ASP A 18 27.63 42.27 -22.29
CA ASP A 18 26.72 41.31 -22.94
C ASP A 18 25.22 41.71 -23.03
N PRO A 19 24.67 41.90 -24.25
CA PRO A 19 23.30 42.36 -24.45
C PRO A 19 22.28 41.29 -24.03
N LYS A 20 21.63 41.52 -22.87
CA LYS A 20 20.54 40.68 -22.35
C LYS A 20 19.42 40.53 -23.40
N PRO A 21 19.04 39.30 -23.80
CA PRO A 21 17.99 39.09 -24.81
C PRO A 21 16.61 39.52 -24.30
N SER A 22 15.87 40.25 -25.13
CA SER A 22 14.62 40.97 -24.82
C SER A 22 13.46 40.10 -24.34
N CYS A 23 13.47 38.79 -24.60
CA CYS A 23 12.47 37.84 -24.08
C CYS A 23 12.63 37.54 -22.58
N LEU A 24 13.64 38.11 -21.93
CA LEU A 24 13.93 37.93 -20.52
C LEU A 24 12.91 38.60 -19.59
N PHE A 25 12.14 39.62 -20.01
CA PHE A 25 11.32 40.43 -19.09
C PHE A 25 10.38 39.64 -18.15
N ARG A 26 9.75 38.54 -18.62
CA ARG A 26 8.90 37.69 -17.76
C ARG A 26 9.74 36.86 -16.78
N PHE A 27 10.88 36.35 -17.25
CA PHE A 27 11.84 35.65 -16.41
C PHE A 27 12.52 36.59 -15.42
N ASP A 28 12.86 37.83 -15.82
CA ASP A 28 13.46 38.85 -14.96
C ASP A 28 12.55 39.21 -13.80
N TYR A 29 11.24 39.35 -14.04
CA TYR A 29 10.30 39.65 -12.96
C TYR A 29 10.18 38.46 -12.00
N LEU A 30 10.05 37.25 -12.54
CA LEU A 30 10.02 36.02 -11.73
C LEU A 30 11.34 35.82 -10.97
N GLU A 31 12.48 36.08 -11.59
CA GLU A 31 13.81 36.00 -11.00
C GLU A 31 13.97 37.02 -9.87
N LYS A 32 13.52 38.27 -10.08
CA LYS A 32 13.50 39.30 -9.03
C LYS A 32 12.59 38.91 -7.87
N ALA A 33 11.39 38.39 -8.16
CA ALA A 33 10.46 37.94 -7.12
C ALA A 33 11.03 36.75 -6.33
N LEU A 34 11.53 35.72 -7.03
CA LEU A 34 12.13 34.54 -6.42
C LEU A 34 13.38 34.89 -5.63
N SER A 35 14.28 35.72 -6.17
CA SER A 35 15.49 36.14 -5.46
C SER A 35 15.17 36.94 -4.20
N GLN A 36 14.15 37.80 -4.23
CA GLN A 36 13.66 38.50 -3.04
C GLN A 36 13.04 37.54 -2.02
N LEU A 37 12.21 36.58 -2.46
CA LEU A 37 11.63 35.56 -1.60
C LEU A 37 12.72 34.69 -0.97
N PHE A 38 13.71 34.24 -1.72
CA PHE A 38 14.83 33.46 -1.21
C PHE A 38 15.68 34.25 -0.22
N ARG A 39 15.95 35.54 -0.47
CA ARG A 39 16.67 36.40 0.48
C ARG A 39 15.93 36.54 1.82
N ILE A 40 14.63 36.76 1.78
CA ILE A 40 13.81 36.89 3.00
C ILE A 40 13.72 35.52 3.69
N TYR A 41 13.42 34.47 2.93
CA TYR A 41 13.31 33.09 3.43
C TYR A 41 14.61 32.60 4.08
N SER A 42 15.76 32.78 3.43
CA SER A 42 17.06 32.36 3.97
C SER A 42 17.40 33.11 5.25
N THR A 43 17.07 34.39 5.33
CA THR A 43 17.31 35.21 6.53
C THR A 43 16.42 34.76 7.69
N VAL A 44 15.17 34.38 7.42
CA VAL A 44 14.24 33.85 8.44
C VAL A 44 14.71 32.47 8.92
N VAL A 45 15.08 31.58 8.00
CA VAL A 45 15.56 30.23 8.32
C VAL A 45 16.86 30.27 9.12
N SER A 46 17.80 31.15 8.76
CA SER A 46 19.06 31.26 9.52
C SER A 46 18.85 31.83 10.92
N ARG A 47 17.87 32.72 11.10
CA ARG A 47 17.56 33.32 12.41
C ARG A 47 16.82 32.35 13.33
N HIS A 48 15.99 31.46 12.76
CA HIS A 48 15.21 30.48 13.51
C HIS A 48 15.28 29.09 12.85
N PRO A 49 16.34 28.30 13.11
CA PRO A 49 16.51 26.98 12.48
C PRO A 49 15.57 25.90 13.03
N TRP A 50 15.18 25.99 14.30
CA TRP A 50 14.33 25.00 14.98
C TRP A 50 12.98 24.69 14.30
N PRO A 51 12.13 25.66 13.92
CA PRO A 51 10.87 25.35 13.25
C PRO A 51 11.09 24.61 11.93
N PHE A 52 12.19 24.87 11.22
CA PHE A 52 12.47 24.22 9.94
C PHE A 52 12.87 22.74 10.08
N ILE A 53 13.39 22.33 11.23
CA ILE A 53 13.65 20.91 11.54
C ILE A 53 12.40 20.25 12.10
N LEU A 54 11.70 20.95 13.01
CA LEU A 54 10.52 20.38 13.68
C LEU A 54 9.34 20.19 12.73
N VAL A 55 9.06 21.15 11.85
CA VAL A 55 7.91 21.08 10.92
C VAL A 55 7.95 19.84 10.03
N PRO A 56 9.02 19.54 9.27
CA PRO A 56 9.06 18.33 8.44
C PRO A 56 9.05 17.04 9.28
N VAL A 57 9.74 17.02 10.44
CA VAL A 57 9.72 15.85 11.33
C VAL A 57 8.30 15.58 11.85
N LEU A 58 7.60 16.60 12.33
CA LEU A 58 6.21 16.47 12.76
C LEU A 58 5.28 16.08 11.60
N LEU A 59 5.45 16.69 10.43
CA LEU A 59 4.64 16.38 9.26
C LEU A 59 4.82 14.93 8.81
N THR A 60 6.05 14.44 8.74
CA THR A 60 6.36 13.04 8.40
C THR A 60 5.82 12.08 9.46
N SER A 61 5.91 12.42 10.75
CA SER A 61 5.34 11.63 11.84
C SER A 61 3.81 11.53 11.72
N ILE A 62 3.12 12.65 11.49
CA ILE A 62 1.67 12.70 11.29
C ILE A 62 1.25 11.86 10.06
N PHE A 63 1.95 12.01 8.93
CA PHE A 63 1.68 11.21 7.73
C PHE A 63 1.94 9.70 7.96
N SER A 64 2.97 9.37 8.73
CA SER A 64 3.31 7.98 9.06
C SER A 64 2.23 7.31 9.91
N ILE A 65 1.61 8.04 10.85
CA ILE A 65 0.47 7.52 11.64
C ILE A 65 -0.70 7.17 10.72
N GLY A 66 -0.96 7.96 9.68
CA GLY A 66 -2.00 7.65 8.68
C GLY A 66 -1.77 6.31 7.97
N LEU A 67 -0.50 5.93 7.74
CA LEU A 67 -0.18 4.63 7.14
C LEU A 67 -0.46 3.45 8.09
N LEU A 68 -0.35 3.63 9.40
CA LEU A 68 -0.69 2.59 10.38
C LEU A 68 -2.19 2.27 10.40
N HIS A 69 -3.04 3.23 10.01
CA HIS A 69 -4.49 3.01 9.88
C HIS A 69 -4.89 2.43 8.51
N LYS A 70 -3.93 2.09 7.64
CA LYS A 70 -4.26 1.41 6.39
C LYS A 70 -4.71 -0.02 6.68
N ASN A 71 -6.03 -0.24 6.69
CA ASN A 71 -6.60 -1.58 6.70
C ASN A 71 -6.21 -2.30 5.41
N VAL A 72 -5.46 -3.39 5.52
CA VAL A 72 -5.14 -4.26 4.40
C VAL A 72 -6.39 -5.05 4.01
N VAL A 73 -7.14 -4.54 3.05
CA VAL A 73 -8.20 -5.32 2.41
C VAL A 73 -7.52 -6.31 1.47
N ILE A 74 -7.52 -7.60 1.83
CA ILE A 74 -6.97 -8.68 1.02
C ILE A 74 -7.99 -9.27 0.03
N ASP A 75 -9.23 -8.79 0.05
CA ASP A 75 -10.29 -9.32 -0.80
C ASP A 75 -10.09 -8.91 -2.25
N ALA A 76 -9.74 -9.88 -3.09
CA ALA A 76 -9.55 -9.68 -4.53
C ALA A 76 -10.81 -9.11 -5.20
N ILE A 77 -12.01 -9.49 -4.76
CA ILE A 77 -13.25 -8.98 -5.34
C ILE A 77 -13.37 -7.48 -5.11
N TYR A 78 -13.04 -7.02 -3.90
CA TYR A 78 -13.04 -5.58 -3.57
C TYR A 78 -11.98 -4.80 -4.36
N LEU A 79 -10.79 -5.38 -4.58
CA LEU A 79 -9.66 -4.69 -5.21
C LEU A 79 -9.81 -4.54 -6.73
N TYR A 80 -10.37 -5.55 -7.40
CA TYR A 80 -10.38 -5.61 -8.86
C TYR A 80 -11.74 -5.34 -9.50
N THR A 81 -12.83 -5.38 -8.73
CA THR A 81 -14.18 -5.16 -9.25
C THR A 81 -14.57 -3.69 -9.10
N PRO A 82 -15.06 -3.01 -10.16
CA PRO A 82 -15.55 -1.64 -10.05
C PRO A 82 -16.68 -1.51 -9.01
N LEU A 83 -16.87 -0.29 -8.49
CA LEU A 83 -17.87 0.00 -7.45
C LEU A 83 -19.27 -0.49 -7.85
N ASP A 84 -19.68 -0.24 -9.10
CA ASP A 84 -21.00 -0.59 -9.66
C ASP A 84 -21.00 -1.85 -10.56
N GLY A 85 -20.11 -2.81 -10.29
CA GLY A 85 -20.09 -4.07 -11.03
C GLY A 85 -21.36 -4.91 -10.82
N THR A 86 -21.96 -5.42 -11.89
CA THR A 86 -23.12 -6.34 -11.85
C THR A 86 -22.84 -7.59 -11.02
N SER A 87 -21.58 -8.04 -10.97
CA SER A 87 -21.13 -9.16 -10.15
C SER A 87 -21.40 -8.98 -8.65
N LYS A 88 -21.39 -7.74 -8.13
CA LYS A 88 -21.74 -7.48 -6.71
C LYS A 88 -23.22 -7.67 -6.44
N TYR A 89 -24.08 -7.36 -7.40
CA TYR A 89 -25.50 -7.62 -7.27
C TYR A 89 -25.77 -9.13 -7.27
N GLU A 90 -25.19 -9.85 -8.23
CA GLU A 90 -25.30 -11.32 -8.30
C GLU A 90 -24.78 -11.97 -7.01
N GLN A 91 -23.63 -11.52 -6.49
CA GLN A 91 -23.08 -11.98 -5.23
C GLN A 91 -24.05 -11.80 -4.05
N ARG A 92 -24.70 -10.64 -3.92
CA ARG A 92 -25.70 -10.40 -2.86
C ARG A 92 -26.88 -11.36 -2.97
N VAL A 93 -27.38 -11.57 -4.20
CA VAL A 93 -28.48 -12.53 -4.44
C VAL A 93 -28.07 -13.94 -4.03
N PHE A 94 -26.84 -14.37 -4.32
CA PHE A 94 -26.33 -15.67 -3.88
C PHE A 94 -26.22 -15.78 -2.35
N GLU A 95 -25.75 -14.73 -1.67
CA GLU A 95 -25.62 -14.67 -0.21
C GLU A 95 -26.99 -14.70 0.48
N GLU A 96 -28.00 -14.03 -0.09
CA GLU A 96 -29.39 -14.07 0.39
C GLU A 96 -30.08 -15.41 0.13
N THR A 97 -29.82 -16.02 -1.03
CA THR A 97 -30.49 -17.28 -1.42
C THR A 97 -29.92 -18.49 -0.68
N TRP A 98 -28.60 -18.50 -0.41
CA TRP A 98 -27.91 -19.58 0.27
C TRP A 98 -27.07 -19.06 1.44
N PRO A 99 -27.69 -18.73 2.59
CA PRO A 99 -26.95 -18.27 3.76
C PRO A 99 -26.01 -19.37 4.28
N LEU A 100 -24.75 -19.01 4.50
CA LEU A 100 -23.74 -19.86 5.14
C LEU A 100 -23.98 -19.84 6.66
N THR A 101 -24.99 -20.57 7.12
CA THR A 101 -25.23 -20.81 8.56
C THR A 101 -24.56 -22.10 9.00
N ASP A 102 -24.07 -22.14 10.24
CA ASP A 102 -23.49 -23.32 10.87
C ASP A 102 -24.46 -24.51 10.77
N GLY A 103 -24.07 -25.54 10.01
CA GLY A 103 -24.86 -26.76 9.78
C GLY A 103 -25.48 -26.91 8.39
N THR A 104 -25.65 -25.84 7.61
CA THR A 104 -26.26 -25.87 6.26
C THR A 104 -25.21 -25.61 5.18
N PHE A 105 -23.96 -25.98 5.42
CA PHE A 105 -22.88 -25.79 4.46
C PHE A 105 -22.92 -26.89 3.38
N GLN A 106 -23.18 -26.52 2.13
CA GLN A 106 -23.10 -27.42 0.98
C GLN A 106 -21.98 -26.98 0.04
N PRO A 107 -20.92 -27.79 -0.17
CA PRO A 107 -19.77 -27.39 -0.99
C PRO A 107 -20.14 -27.09 -2.44
N GLY A 108 -21.15 -27.77 -2.99
CA GLY A 108 -21.62 -27.55 -4.37
C GLY A 108 -22.44 -26.27 -4.58
N ARG A 109 -22.78 -25.54 -3.51
CA ARG A 109 -23.55 -24.28 -3.57
C ARG A 109 -22.70 -23.06 -3.20
N THR A 110 -21.48 -23.26 -2.72
CA THR A 110 -20.57 -22.18 -2.36
C THR A 110 -19.87 -21.63 -3.59
N ILE A 111 -20.40 -20.53 -4.14
CA ILE A 111 -19.75 -19.80 -5.25
C ILE A 111 -18.74 -18.79 -4.70
N LEU A 112 -19.04 -18.22 -3.54
CA LEU A 112 -18.17 -17.27 -2.86
C LEU A 112 -17.12 -18.06 -2.09
N LEU A 113 -15.88 -18.09 -2.59
CA LEU A 113 -14.71 -18.72 -1.97
C LEU A 113 -14.27 -17.98 -0.68
N LYS A 114 -15.20 -17.64 0.20
CA LYS A 114 -14.86 -16.99 1.46
C LYS A 114 -14.53 -18.06 2.49
N ARG A 115 -13.25 -18.15 2.86
CA ARG A 115 -12.72 -18.90 4.00
C ARG A 115 -13.05 -20.41 4.01
N GLN A 116 -12.95 -21.09 2.86
CA GLN A 116 -13.07 -22.54 2.78
C GLN A 116 -11.71 -23.22 3.02
N SER A 117 -11.68 -24.26 3.86
CA SER A 117 -10.58 -25.21 3.96
C SER A 117 -10.99 -26.56 3.35
N GLN A 118 -10.09 -27.18 2.59
CA GLN A 118 -10.30 -28.51 2.02
C GLN A 118 -9.30 -29.48 2.62
N VAL A 119 -9.80 -30.56 3.22
CA VAL A 119 -8.97 -31.63 3.80
C VAL A 119 -9.14 -32.88 2.96
N ILE A 120 -8.07 -33.31 2.30
CA ILE A 120 -8.07 -34.51 1.47
C ILE A 120 -7.36 -35.62 2.25
N VAL A 121 -8.09 -36.69 2.58
CA VAL A 121 -7.53 -37.86 3.27
C VAL A 121 -7.20 -38.94 2.25
N SER A 122 -5.96 -39.40 2.26
CA SER A 122 -5.51 -40.52 1.44
C SER A 122 -5.04 -41.68 2.32
N ALA A 123 -5.39 -42.90 1.95
CA ALA A 123 -4.94 -44.09 2.67
C ALA A 123 -3.45 -44.35 2.38
N LYS A 124 -2.65 -44.62 3.41
CA LYS A 124 -1.21 -44.89 3.29
C LYS A 124 -0.89 -46.05 2.33
N ASP A 125 -1.77 -47.05 2.29
CA ASP A 125 -1.65 -48.22 1.41
C ASP A 125 -2.26 -47.99 0.01
N LYS A 126 -2.71 -46.77 -0.30
CA LYS A 126 -3.42 -46.40 -1.54
C LYS A 126 -4.67 -47.27 -1.81
N GLY A 127 -5.19 -47.93 -0.79
CA GLY A 127 -6.35 -48.81 -0.88
C GLY A 127 -7.67 -48.04 -0.74
N ASN A 128 -8.75 -48.81 -0.64
CA ASN A 128 -10.09 -48.26 -0.47
C ASN A 128 -10.22 -47.51 0.87
N VAL A 129 -10.57 -46.21 0.81
CA VAL A 129 -10.78 -45.35 1.97
C VAL A 129 -12.09 -45.66 2.72
N LEU A 130 -13.05 -46.36 2.08
CA LEU A 130 -14.33 -46.74 2.70
C LEU A 130 -14.20 -47.91 3.69
N ARG A 131 -12.99 -48.45 3.90
CA ARG A 131 -12.79 -49.49 4.92
C ARG A 131 -13.19 -48.97 6.31
N PRO A 132 -13.84 -49.80 7.14
CA PRO A 132 -14.37 -49.38 8.44
C PRO A 132 -13.30 -48.83 9.39
N VAL A 133 -12.05 -49.23 9.23
CA VAL A 133 -10.91 -48.72 10.02
C VAL A 133 -10.56 -47.29 9.60
N ILE A 134 -10.56 -46.99 8.31
CA ILE A 134 -10.19 -45.67 7.77
C ILE A 134 -11.35 -44.70 7.95
N SER A 135 -12.60 -45.12 7.73
CA SER A 135 -13.76 -44.27 7.95
C SER A 135 -13.87 -43.81 9.41
N LYS A 136 -13.59 -44.68 10.38
CA LYS A 136 -13.49 -44.30 11.80
C LYS A 136 -12.39 -43.25 12.04
N ALA A 137 -11.23 -43.39 11.39
CA ALA A 137 -10.15 -42.42 11.49
C ALA A 137 -10.53 -41.06 10.87
N VAL A 138 -11.22 -41.06 9.72
CA VAL A 138 -11.74 -39.84 9.08
C VAL A 138 -12.77 -39.15 9.96
N LEU A 139 -13.69 -39.90 10.57
CA LEU A 139 -14.68 -39.34 11.50
C LEU A 139 -14.00 -38.72 12.73
N ARG A 140 -12.99 -39.40 13.29
CA ARG A 140 -12.19 -38.84 14.40
C ARG A 140 -11.43 -37.58 14.01
N LEU A 141 -10.90 -37.53 12.79
CA LEU A 141 -10.24 -36.34 12.25
C LEU A 141 -11.24 -35.19 12.06
N ASN A 142 -12.43 -35.48 11.53
CA ASN A 142 -13.49 -34.48 11.37
C ASN A 142 -13.93 -33.91 12.73
N ASP A 143 -14.10 -34.77 13.73
CA ASP A 143 -14.46 -34.35 15.09
C ASP A 143 -13.38 -33.46 15.72
N PHE A 144 -12.10 -33.83 15.54
CA PHE A 144 -10.97 -32.99 15.95
C PHE A 144 -10.97 -31.63 15.27
N ILE A 145 -11.21 -31.58 13.96
CA ILE A 145 -11.25 -30.31 13.20
C ILE A 145 -12.41 -29.43 13.65
N MET A 146 -13.59 -30.01 13.88
CA MET A 146 -14.78 -29.24 14.25
C MET A 146 -14.74 -28.72 15.70
N ASN A 147 -14.15 -29.49 16.63
CA ASN A 147 -14.19 -29.14 18.05
C ASN A 147 -12.93 -28.43 18.56
N ASP A 148 -11.74 -28.79 18.03
CA ASP A 148 -10.46 -28.33 18.60
C ASP A 148 -9.76 -27.24 17.77
N VAL A 149 -10.16 -27.04 16.52
CA VAL A 149 -9.50 -26.04 15.64
C VAL A 149 -10.22 -24.70 15.69
N TYR A 150 -9.62 -23.75 16.40
CA TYR A 150 -10.04 -22.36 16.38
C TYR A 150 -9.24 -21.57 15.34
N VAL A 151 -9.93 -20.91 14.40
CA VAL A 151 -9.30 -19.99 13.45
C VAL A 151 -8.95 -18.70 14.19
N SER A 152 -7.68 -18.55 14.57
CA SER A 152 -7.16 -17.27 15.07
C SER A 152 -6.99 -16.34 13.88
N ASP A 153 -7.68 -15.19 13.87
CA ASP A 153 -7.80 -14.25 12.72
C ASP A 153 -6.48 -13.76 12.09
N PHE A 154 -5.31 -14.07 12.66
CA PHE A 154 -4.02 -13.59 12.16
C PHE A 154 -2.90 -14.62 12.03
N ALA A 155 -3.17 -15.92 12.18
CA ALA A 155 -2.15 -16.95 11.99
C ALA A 155 -2.39 -17.71 10.67
N PHE A 156 -1.45 -17.59 9.73
CA PHE A 156 -1.31 -18.52 8.61
C PHE A 156 -1.03 -19.91 9.21
N ILE A 157 -2.07 -20.73 9.43
CA ILE A 157 -1.90 -22.09 9.92
C ILE A 157 -1.27 -22.89 8.78
N THR A 158 0.06 -22.92 8.76
CA THR A 158 0.82 -23.86 7.95
C THR A 158 0.74 -25.20 8.67
N VAL A 159 -0.18 -26.07 8.26
CA VAL A 159 -0.23 -27.46 8.74
C VAL A 159 0.93 -28.23 8.09
N SER A 160 2.15 -27.91 8.50
CA SER A 160 3.33 -28.71 8.21
C SER A 160 3.66 -29.47 9.49
N SER A 161 3.51 -30.79 9.42
CA SER A 161 3.99 -31.75 10.43
C SER A 161 3.25 -31.77 11.78
N LEU A 162 2.15 -32.53 11.85
CA LEU A 162 1.79 -33.26 13.08
C LEU A 162 1.15 -34.62 12.73
N ILE A 163 1.87 -35.41 11.94
CA ILE A 163 1.79 -36.88 11.96
C ILE A 163 3.22 -37.34 12.22
N ARG A 164 3.67 -37.23 13.47
CA ARG A 164 4.73 -38.10 13.99
C ARG A 164 4.01 -39.31 14.58
N CYS A 165 4.53 -40.47 14.20
CA CYS A 165 4.01 -41.82 14.45
C CYS A 165 3.50 -42.04 15.87
#